data_AF-A0A8S3A9Y0-F1
#
_entry.id   AF-A0A8S3A9Y0-F1
#
_cell.length_a   1.000
_cell.length_b   1.000
_cell.length_c   1.000
_cell.angle_alpha   90.00
_cell.angle_beta   90.00
_cell.angle_gamma   90.00
#
_symmetry.space_group_name_H-M   'P 1'
#
loop_
_entity.id
_entity.type
_entity.pdbx_description
1 polymer ?
#
loop_
_entity_poly.entity_id
_entity_poly.type
_entity_poly.pdbx_seq_one_letter_code
_entity_poly.pdbx_strand_id
1 'polypeptide(L)'
;KHSATRFADLGALPKRMLAPIEGYEKTPLVTLEEAVRPLVTIVPKVERNVFIVKQNCQEPEDGLTTDESAAIMLYTYESMP
;
A
#
# COMPACT_ATOMS: atom_id res chain seq x y z
N LYS A 1 11.70 -30.02 11.27
CA LYS A 1 11.00 -30.34 10.00
C LYS A 1 10.15 -29.12 9.64
N HIS A 2 10.61 -28.30 8.71
CA HIS A 2 9.94 -27.06 8.31
C HIS A 2 8.71 -27.41 7.47
N SER A 3 7.51 -27.18 8.02
CA SER A 3 6.27 -27.29 7.27
C SER A 3 6.12 -26.03 6.44
N ALA A 4 6.40 -26.14 5.15
CA ALA A 4 6.02 -25.14 4.18
C ALA A 4 4.48 -25.03 4.19
N THR A 5 3.94 -23.91 4.64
CA THR A 5 2.53 -23.53 4.49
C THR A 5 2.27 -23.33 2.99
N ARG A 6 2.00 -24.45 2.31
CA ARG A 6 1.61 -24.51 0.89
C ARG A 6 0.23 -23.89 0.74
N PHE A 7 0.01 -23.18 -0.36
CA PHE A 7 -1.21 -22.64 -1.02
C PHE A 7 -2.65 -23.08 -0.60
N ALA A 8 -2.81 -24.08 0.25
CA ALA A 8 -4.06 -24.64 0.77
C ALA A 8 -4.75 -23.80 1.87
N ASP A 9 -4.10 -22.78 2.44
CA ASP A 9 -4.75 -21.86 3.41
C ASP A 9 -5.57 -20.74 2.75
N LEU A 10 -5.68 -20.74 1.42
CA LEU A 10 -6.67 -19.94 0.73
C LEU A 10 -8.03 -20.61 0.99
N GLY A 11 -8.79 -20.07 1.94
CA GLY A 11 -10.20 -20.43 2.12
C GLY A 11 -11.00 -20.29 0.82
N ALA A 12 -12.30 -20.62 0.84
CA ALA A 12 -13.13 -20.51 -0.35
C ALA A 12 -13.16 -19.06 -0.89
N LEU A 13 -12.24 -18.75 -1.80
CA LEU A 13 -12.19 -17.47 -2.48
C LEU A 13 -13.51 -17.36 -3.26
N PRO A 14 -14.18 -16.20 -3.23
CA PRO A 14 -15.40 -16.02 -3.99
C PRO A 14 -15.12 -16.37 -5.45
N LYS A 15 -15.74 -17.46 -5.93
CA LYS A 15 -15.62 -17.96 -7.33
C LYS A 15 -16.31 -17.04 -8.34
N ARG A 16 -16.82 -15.90 -7.89
CA ARG A 16 -17.54 -14.92 -8.68
C ARG A 16 -16.61 -13.74 -8.93
N MET A 17 -16.51 -13.36 -10.20
CA MET A 17 -15.83 -12.13 -10.60
C MET A 17 -16.48 -10.94 -9.88
N LEU A 18 -15.71 -10.25 -9.05
CA LEU A 18 -16.16 -9.00 -8.44
C LEU A 18 -16.21 -7.93 -9.51
N ALA A 19 -17.18 -7.02 -9.40
CA ALA A 19 -17.17 -5.83 -10.24
C ALA A 19 -15.93 -4.98 -9.93
N PRO A 20 -15.38 -4.26 -10.92
CA PRO A 20 -14.36 -3.26 -10.65
C PRO A 20 -14.82 -2.28 -9.58
N ILE A 21 -13.88 -1.78 -8.79
CA ILE A 21 -14.16 -0.68 -7.86
C ILE A 21 -14.22 0.59 -8.68
N GLU A 22 -15.39 1.22 -8.72
CA GLU A 22 -15.67 2.45 -9.49
C GLU A 22 -15.75 3.67 -8.55
N GLY A 23 -15.60 4.87 -9.10
CA GLY A 23 -15.71 6.16 -8.41
C GLY A 23 -14.38 6.72 -7.91
N TYR A 24 -13.36 5.89 -7.69
CA TYR A 24 -12.03 6.35 -7.29
C TYR A 24 -11.34 7.13 -8.39
N GLU A 25 -11.64 6.86 -9.67
CA GLU A 25 -11.11 7.59 -10.82
C GLU A 25 -11.54 9.06 -10.85
N LYS A 26 -12.60 9.42 -10.11
CA LYS A 26 -13.11 10.79 -9.98
C LYS A 26 -12.64 11.47 -8.70
N THR A 27 -11.95 10.73 -7.82
CA THR A 27 -11.46 11.26 -6.55
C THR A 27 -10.18 12.04 -6.83
N PRO A 28 -10.03 13.26 -6.30
CA PRO A 28 -8.79 14.01 -6.47
C PRO A 28 -7.62 13.25 -5.85
N LEU A 29 -6.47 13.26 -6.53
CA LEU A 29 -5.23 12.79 -5.95
C LEU A 29 -4.83 13.74 -4.82
N VAL A 30 -4.41 13.16 -3.70
CA VAL A 30 -3.95 13.86 -2.51
C VAL A 30 -2.52 13.44 -2.19
N THR A 31 -1.85 14.15 -1.28
CA THR A 31 -0.51 13.72 -0.87
C THR A 31 -0.57 12.40 -0.12
N LEU A 32 0.57 11.70 -0.05
CA LEU A 32 0.63 10.41 0.64
C LEU A 32 0.26 10.54 2.14
N GLU A 33 0.62 11.65 2.79
CA GLU A 33 0.25 11.93 4.18
C GLU A 33 -1.27 12.00 4.37
N GLU A 34 -1.99 12.63 3.44
CA GLU A 34 -3.44 12.75 3.51
C GLU A 34 -4.12 11.42 3.25
N ALA A 35 -3.60 10.64 2.29
CA ALA A 35 -4.09 9.31 1.96
C ALA A 35 -4.02 8.34 3.15
N VAL A 36 -2.98 8.45 4.00
CA VAL A 36 -2.81 7.55 5.16
C VAL A 36 -3.53 8.00 6.42
N ARG A 37 -4.08 9.23 6.50
CA ARG A 37 -4.80 9.71 7.71
C ARG A 37 -5.85 8.71 8.22
N PRO A 38 -6.71 8.11 7.38
CA PRO A 38 -7.70 7.13 7.84
C PRO A 38 -7.07 5.84 8.38
N LEU A 39 -5.83 5.53 7.99
CA LEU A 39 -5.13 4.29 8.33
C LEU A 39 -4.38 4.36 9.66
N VAL A 40 -4.17 5.55 10.23
CA VAL A 40 -3.35 5.75 11.44
C VAL A 40 -3.81 4.89 12.63
N THR A 41 -5.12 4.62 12.72
CA THR A 41 -5.69 3.79 13.80
C THR A 41 -5.58 2.28 13.56
N ILE A 42 -5.28 1.88 12.32
CA ILE A 42 -5.28 0.47 11.86
C ILE A 42 -3.85 -0.01 11.63
N VAL A 43 -2.99 0.86 11.09
CA VAL A 43 -1.62 0.55 10.69
C VAL A 43 -0.66 1.30 11.61
N PRO A 44 -0.03 0.60 12.58
CA PRO A 44 0.92 1.22 13.49
C PRO A 44 2.06 1.89 12.74
N LYS A 45 2.45 3.08 13.20
CA LYS A 45 3.61 3.84 12.67
C LYS A 45 3.49 4.21 11.18
N VAL A 46 2.30 4.17 10.56
CA VAL A 46 2.13 4.46 9.12
C VAL A 46 2.67 5.83 8.73
N GLU A 47 2.46 6.86 9.55
CA GLU A 47 2.97 8.22 9.26
C GLU A 47 4.51 8.26 9.28
N ARG A 48 5.14 7.52 10.19
CA ARG A 48 6.61 7.38 10.23
C ARG A 48 7.10 6.67 8.98
N ASN A 49 6.41 5.61 8.57
CA ASN A 49 6.78 4.87 7.37
C ASN A 49 6.65 5.78 6.14
N VAL A 50 5.57 6.57 6.01
CA VAL A 50 5.41 7.60 4.96
C VAL A 50 6.62 8.53 4.92
N PHE A 51 7.05 9.05 6.07
CA PHE A 51 8.24 9.89 6.13
C PHE A 51 9.49 9.18 5.59
N ILE A 52 9.77 7.96 6.05
CA ILE A 52 10.92 7.17 5.61
C ILE A 52 10.86 6.89 4.11
N VAL A 53 9.70 6.45 3.61
CA VAL A 53 9.58 6.06 2.21
C VAL A 53 9.73 7.25 1.27
N LYS A 54 9.23 8.43 1.64
CA LYS A 54 9.43 9.64 0.84
C LYS A 54 10.90 10.05 0.77
N GLN A 55 11.67 9.86 1.85
CA GLN A 55 13.13 10.13 1.81
C GLN A 55 13.89 9.20 0.86
N ASN A 56 13.37 7.99 0.62
CA ASN A 56 13.97 7.03 -0.32
C ASN A 56 13.53 7.26 -1.77
N CYS A 57 12.51 8.10 -2.00
CA CYS A 57 11.90 8.37 -3.31
C CYS A 57 12.13 9.81 -3.79
N GLN A 58 13.26 10.43 -3.43
CA GLN A 58 13.57 11.82 -3.82
C GLN A 58 13.83 11.98 -5.33
N GLU A 59 14.28 10.92 -6.00
CA GLU A 59 14.52 10.89 -7.45
C GLU A 59 13.69 9.76 -8.09
N PRO A 60 12.38 9.94 -8.23
CA PRO A 60 11.50 8.90 -8.79
C PRO A 60 11.74 8.71 -10.30
N GLU A 61 11.73 7.46 -10.75
CA GLU A 61 11.84 7.08 -12.16
C GLU A 61 10.45 7.01 -12.84
N ASP A 62 10.44 6.69 -14.14
CA ASP A 62 9.21 6.44 -14.94
C ASP A 62 8.19 7.58 -15.00
N GLY A 63 8.61 8.81 -14.67
CA GLY A 63 7.74 9.98 -14.66
C GLY A 63 6.79 10.03 -13.46
N LEU A 64 7.03 9.21 -12.43
CA LEU A 64 6.27 9.23 -11.20
C LEU A 64 6.59 10.47 -10.37
N THR A 65 5.61 10.93 -9.61
CA THR A 65 5.83 11.86 -8.50
C THR A 65 6.46 11.13 -7.31
N THR A 66 7.09 11.90 -6.42
CA THR A 66 7.60 11.35 -5.15
C THR A 66 6.51 10.66 -4.34
N ASP A 67 5.28 11.21 -4.32
CA ASP A 67 4.16 10.61 -3.60
C ASP A 67 3.70 9.28 -4.22
N GLU A 68 3.66 9.17 -5.54
CA GLU A 68 3.30 7.91 -6.23
C GLU A 68 4.36 6.83 -6.02
N SER A 69 5.63 7.17 -6.19
CA SER A 69 6.75 6.24 -5.94
C SER A 69 6.78 5.80 -4.48
N ALA A 70 6.61 6.73 -3.54
CA ALA A 70 6.55 6.44 -2.12
C ALA A 70 5.33 5.57 -1.76
N ALA A 71 4.18 5.76 -2.40
CA ALA A 71 2.99 4.93 -2.17
C ALA A 71 3.22 3.47 -2.59
N ILE A 72 3.86 3.26 -3.75
CA ILE A 72 4.26 1.92 -4.22
C ILE A 72 5.26 1.31 -3.26
N MET A 73 6.29 2.06 -2.86
CA MET A 73 7.30 1.55 -1.94
C MET A 73 6.69 1.22 -0.57
N LEU A 74 5.79 2.05 -0.05
CA LEU A 74 5.06 1.84 1.20
C LEU A 74 4.27 0.52 1.19
N TYR A 75 3.66 0.15 0.06
CA TYR A 75 2.95 -1.12 -0.10
C TYR A 75 3.88 -2.34 0.06
N THR A 76 5.13 -2.22 -0.39
CA THR A 76 6.15 -3.28 -0.29
C THR A 76 7.05 -3.17 0.95
N TYR A 77 6.93 -2.09 1.71
CA TYR A 77 7.81 -1.80 2.83
C TYR A 77 7.50 -2.76 3.98
N GLU A 78 8.43 -3.66 4.29
CA GLU A 78 8.34 -4.50 5.49
C GLU A 78 8.53 -3.62 6.74
N SER A 79 7.42 -3.12 7.26
CA SER A 79 7.41 -2.51 8.58
C SER A 79 7.53 -3.61 9.64
N MET A 80 8.70 -3.73 10.28
CA MET A 80 8.82 -4.58 11.47
C MET A 80 7.87 -4.05 12.57
N PRO A 81 7.10 -4.93 13.23
CA PRO A 81 6.15 -4.56 14.29
C PRO A 81 6.82 -3.76 15.43
#